data_AF-A0A7Y6XTH4-F1
#
_entry.id   AF-A0A7Y6XTH4-F1
#
_cell.length_a   1.000
_cell.length_b   1.000
_cell.length_c   1.000
_cell.angle_alpha   90.00
_cell.angle_beta   90.00
_cell.angle_gamma   90.00
#
_symmetry.space_group_name_H-M   'P 1'
#
loop_
_entity.id
_entity.type
_entity.pdbx_description
1 polymer ?
#
loop_
_entity_poly.entity_id
_entity_poly.type
_entity_poly.pdbx_seq_one_letter_code
_entity_poly.pdbx_strand_id
1 'polypeptide(L)'
;MNKATSWKKSEDLSDYLLNHEQYHFNLSQYYALKLDAQLEGIDDPKEAVRKLRSIQVDLSKAQTKYDSESDHDLNYDMQHYWEFKIDSVTTALIDSTHLTRKDLYTGLEFYNLDGFEKSKRFTDNGGFETEYEVNKYGLTVSINSVQNNQEEDPSSYREALIDFYSKDSMLVKQLDHIDFGKAHAYQAHIYDTTKNIIAFDYWLVDNWSIHILRAQKQTEQANIEGYQKIFNALSKSMNIMDFRSEWISLSAGNEQEISNVEKYDRNTHDGCMVIDEEVNQGFIPDFITDGRGNLLIPYTPVIHNDSLIETAILFFNDNIIESDISDSLVFLVPKEYLSEKAEVFIGYTLKADTVNICSTFYNSNFILERSLN
;
A
#
# COMPACT_ATOMS: atom_id res chain seq x y z
N MET A 1 31.87 13.13 -0.64
CA MET A 1 33.22 12.61 -0.34
C MET A 1 34.16 12.91 -1.50
N ASN A 2 35.35 13.46 -1.27
CA ASN A 2 36.31 13.78 -2.33
C ASN A 2 37.12 12.51 -2.69
N LYS A 3 36.87 11.90 -3.86
CA LYS A 3 37.54 10.66 -4.30
C LYS A 3 39.07 10.77 -4.32
N ALA A 4 39.61 11.98 -4.45
CA ALA A 4 41.04 12.23 -4.59
C ALA A 4 41.87 12.15 -3.29
N THR A 5 41.23 12.07 -2.11
CA THR A 5 41.95 12.14 -0.81
C THR A 5 41.65 10.97 0.14
N SER A 6 40.94 9.94 -0.33
CA SER A 6 40.78 8.69 0.43
C SER A 6 42.06 7.86 0.37
N TRP A 7 42.52 7.33 1.50
CA TRP A 7 43.76 6.55 1.62
C TRP A 7 43.68 5.14 0.99
N LYS A 8 42.53 4.75 0.43
CA LYS A 8 42.36 3.52 -0.36
C LYS A 8 42.73 3.81 -1.82
N LYS A 9 43.54 2.95 -2.44
CA LYS A 9 43.87 3.03 -3.87
C LYS A 9 42.57 3.07 -4.67
N SER A 10 42.49 3.97 -5.65
CA SER A 10 41.28 4.26 -6.42
C SER A 10 40.67 3.07 -7.17
N GLU A 11 41.42 1.97 -7.30
CA GLU A 11 41.01 0.74 -7.97
C GLU A 11 40.15 -0.19 -7.07
N ASP A 12 40.16 0.01 -5.75
CA ASP A 12 39.42 -0.81 -4.75
C ASP A 12 38.17 -0.11 -4.18
N LEU A 13 37.81 1.07 -4.68
CA LEU A 13 36.65 1.83 -4.22
C LEU A 13 35.43 1.53 -5.10
N SER A 14 34.69 0.46 -4.74
CA SER A 14 33.38 0.20 -5.33
C SER A 14 32.36 1.23 -4.80
N ASP A 15 31.34 1.54 -5.60
CA ASP A 15 30.22 2.39 -5.15
C ASP A 15 29.52 1.79 -3.93
N TYR A 16 29.56 0.47 -3.80
CA TYR A 16 29.01 -0.27 -2.69
C TYR A 16 29.78 -0.06 -1.36
N LEU A 17 31.12 -0.11 -1.39
CA LEU A 17 31.95 0.26 -0.23
C LEU A 17 31.74 1.73 0.16
N LEU A 18 31.63 2.62 -0.84
CA LEU A 18 31.31 4.02 -0.56
C LEU A 18 29.94 4.16 0.12
N ASN A 19 28.97 3.32 -0.25
CA ASN A 19 27.67 3.28 0.43
C ASN A 19 27.79 2.80 1.88
N HIS A 20 28.61 1.77 2.16
CA HIS A 20 28.88 1.31 3.54
C HIS A 20 29.38 2.44 4.44
N GLU A 21 30.39 3.18 3.96
CA GLU A 21 30.92 4.34 4.68
C GLU A 21 29.89 5.47 4.82
N GLN A 22 29.06 5.71 3.80
CA GLN A 22 27.98 6.67 3.87
C GLN A 22 26.98 6.32 4.98
N TYR A 23 26.67 5.04 5.18
CA TYR A 23 25.73 4.63 6.23
C TYR A 23 26.33 4.70 7.64
N HIS A 24 27.65 4.66 7.81
CA HIS A 24 28.28 5.06 9.08
C HIS A 24 28.04 6.55 9.40
N PHE A 25 28.06 7.43 8.39
CA PHE A 25 27.70 8.83 8.56
C PHE A 25 26.20 8.99 8.87
N ASN A 26 25.32 8.29 8.16
CA ASN A 26 23.87 8.35 8.40
C ASN A 26 23.53 7.84 9.82
N LEU A 27 24.18 6.78 10.28
CA LEU A 27 24.04 6.29 11.65
C LEU A 27 24.48 7.35 12.68
N SER A 28 25.57 8.08 12.39
CA SER A 28 26.02 9.18 13.25
C SER A 28 25.00 10.32 13.28
N GLN A 29 24.37 10.64 12.15
CA GLN A 29 23.29 11.62 12.06
C GLN A 29 22.10 11.22 12.93
N TYR A 30 21.63 9.97 12.85
CA TYR A 30 20.55 9.47 13.70
C TYR A 30 20.85 9.67 15.20
N TYR A 31 22.06 9.33 15.64
CA TYR A 31 22.45 9.51 17.05
C TYR A 31 22.62 10.98 17.44
N ALA A 32 23.02 11.86 16.51
CA ALA A 32 23.04 13.30 16.74
C ALA A 32 21.63 13.86 16.93
N LEU A 33 20.66 13.48 16.09
CA LEU A 33 19.25 13.86 16.24
C LEU A 33 18.67 13.33 17.56
N LYS A 34 18.99 12.08 17.92
CA LYS A 34 18.58 11.49 19.18
C LYS A 34 19.18 12.23 20.39
N LEU A 35 20.43 12.70 20.30
CA LEU A 35 21.04 13.51 21.35
C LEU A 35 20.33 14.86 21.48
N ASP A 36 20.07 15.53 20.36
CA ASP A 36 19.40 16.83 20.33
C ASP A 36 18.04 16.77 21.04
N ALA A 37 17.20 15.79 20.69
CA ALA A 37 15.93 15.53 21.37
C ALA A 37 16.10 15.22 22.88
N GLN A 38 17.20 14.58 23.29
CA GLN A 38 17.49 14.31 24.69
C GLN A 38 18.03 15.51 25.47
N LEU A 39 18.54 16.53 24.78
CA LEU A 39 19.04 17.77 25.38
C LEU A 39 17.96 18.84 25.50
N GLU A 40 16.81 18.67 24.85
CA GLU A 40 15.68 19.59 24.94
C GLU A 40 15.28 19.83 26.41
N GLY A 41 15.30 21.09 26.84
CA GLY A 41 14.98 21.50 28.21
C GLY A 41 16.04 21.18 29.26
N ILE A 42 17.24 20.71 28.89
CA ILE A 42 18.33 20.47 29.83
C ILE A 42 19.25 21.69 29.93
N ASP A 43 19.14 22.42 31.04
CA ASP A 43 20.00 23.57 31.33
C ASP A 43 21.28 23.23 32.12
N ASP A 44 21.35 22.06 32.78
CA ASP A 44 22.53 21.62 33.54
C ASP A 44 23.62 21.05 32.60
N PRO A 45 24.79 21.70 32.47
CA PRO A 45 25.86 21.21 31.62
C PRO A 45 26.38 19.82 32.02
N LYS A 46 26.32 19.45 33.32
CA LYS A 46 26.76 18.13 33.76
C LYS A 46 25.83 17.04 33.26
N GLU A 47 24.53 17.31 33.27
CA GLU A 47 23.54 16.40 32.72
C GLU A 47 23.68 16.28 31.20
N ALA A 48 23.87 17.39 30.48
CA ALA A 48 24.11 17.37 29.04
C ALA A 48 25.34 16.52 28.66
N VAL A 49 26.46 16.67 29.38
CA VAL A 49 27.67 15.85 29.18
C VAL A 49 27.40 14.36 29.44
N ARG A 50 26.55 14.03 30.42
CA ARG A 50 26.16 12.64 30.70
C ARG A 50 25.36 12.04 29.55
N LYS A 51 24.42 12.80 28.96
CA LYS A 51 23.64 12.38 27.77
C LYS A 51 24.54 12.16 26.57
N LEU A 52 25.45 13.09 26.29
CA LEU A 52 26.44 12.96 25.21
C LEU A 52 27.27 11.68 25.34
N ARG A 53 27.82 11.39 26.53
CA ARG A 53 28.60 10.16 26.76
C ARG A 53 27.77 8.90 26.54
N SER A 54 26.51 8.89 26.98
CA SER A 54 25.60 7.76 26.75
C SER A 54 25.37 7.54 25.25
N ILE A 55 25.08 8.61 24.51
CA ILE A 55 24.87 8.55 23.06
C ILE A 55 26.14 8.08 22.33
N GLN A 56 27.33 8.55 22.73
CA GLN A 56 28.60 8.10 22.14
C GLN A 56 28.83 6.60 22.32
N VAL A 57 28.51 6.06 23.50
CA VAL A 57 28.60 4.61 23.76
C VAL A 57 27.62 3.84 22.88
N ASP A 58 26.39 4.33 22.73
CA ASP A 58 25.39 3.66 21.90
C ASP A 58 25.74 3.72 20.40
N LEU A 59 26.23 4.87 19.92
CA LEU A 59 26.72 5.03 18.54
C LEU A 59 27.87 4.07 18.25
N SER A 60 28.88 4.03 19.13
CA SER A 60 30.02 3.12 18.98
C SER A 60 29.58 1.66 18.92
N LYS A 61 28.66 1.24 19.79
CA LYS A 61 28.09 -0.11 19.76
C LYS A 61 27.36 -0.38 18.44
N ALA A 62 26.56 0.57 17.95
CA ALA A 62 25.82 0.41 16.71
C ALA A 62 26.74 0.32 15.49
N GLN A 63 27.77 1.16 15.40
CA GLN A 63 28.78 1.11 14.33
C GLN A 63 29.54 -0.21 14.33
N THR A 64 30.05 -0.66 15.49
CA THR A 64 30.73 -1.96 15.60
C THR A 64 29.82 -3.11 15.21
N LYS A 65 28.53 -3.05 15.59
CA LYS A 65 27.56 -4.07 15.21
C LYS A 65 27.28 -4.06 13.71
N TYR A 66 27.18 -2.88 13.10
CA TYR A 66 26.99 -2.75 11.66
C TYR A 66 28.17 -3.37 10.90
N ASP A 67 29.41 -2.96 11.20
CA ASP A 67 30.61 -3.54 10.59
C ASP A 67 30.70 -5.06 10.78
N SER A 68 30.39 -5.56 11.98
CA SER A 68 30.47 -6.99 12.28
C SER A 68 29.40 -7.81 11.54
N GLU A 69 28.19 -7.27 11.35
CA GLU A 69 27.09 -7.99 10.71
C GLU A 69 27.17 -7.91 9.18
N SER A 70 27.66 -6.80 8.63
CA SER A 70 27.92 -6.66 7.19
C SER A 70 29.28 -7.24 6.77
N ASP A 71 30.07 -7.79 7.70
CA ASP A 71 31.45 -8.25 7.47
C ASP A 71 32.27 -7.18 6.73
N HIS A 72 32.25 -5.96 7.27
CA HIS A 72 32.92 -4.77 6.75
C HIS A 72 32.52 -4.31 5.35
N ASP A 73 31.38 -4.78 4.83
CA ASP A 73 30.82 -4.59 3.48
C ASP A 73 30.67 -5.93 2.73
N LEU A 74 31.38 -6.99 3.09
CA LEU A 74 31.36 -8.25 2.31
C LEU A 74 30.01 -8.97 2.30
N ASN A 75 29.12 -8.70 3.26
CA ASN A 75 27.77 -9.25 3.36
C ASN A 75 26.71 -8.22 2.94
N TYR A 76 26.42 -8.20 1.63
CA TYR A 76 25.43 -7.35 0.94
C TYR A 76 24.06 -7.32 1.60
N ASP A 77 23.54 -8.47 1.99
CA ASP A 77 22.17 -8.55 2.50
C ASP A 77 22.07 -7.90 3.88
N MET A 78 23.06 -8.15 4.72
CA MET A 78 23.12 -7.53 6.04
C MET A 78 23.40 -6.03 5.94
N GLN A 79 24.23 -5.60 4.98
CA GLN A 79 24.39 -4.18 4.70
C GLN A 79 23.05 -3.54 4.33
N HIS A 80 22.31 -4.09 3.38
CA HIS A 80 20.97 -3.60 3.00
C HIS A 80 19.97 -3.60 4.17
N TYR A 81 20.02 -4.59 5.07
CA TYR A 81 19.22 -4.57 6.28
C TYR A 81 19.56 -3.38 7.19
N TRP A 82 20.85 -3.08 7.36
CA TRP A 82 21.28 -1.92 8.14
C TRP A 82 20.90 -0.61 7.48
N GLU A 83 21.01 -0.52 6.15
CA GLU A 83 20.57 0.63 5.38
C GLU A 83 19.08 0.91 5.61
N PHE A 84 18.23 -0.11 5.44
CA PHE A 84 16.80 -0.04 5.75
C PHE A 84 16.54 0.41 7.19
N LYS A 85 17.22 -0.21 8.15
CA LYS A 85 17.02 0.09 9.57
C LYS A 85 17.40 1.54 9.90
N ILE A 86 18.53 2.03 9.38
CA ILE A 86 19.02 3.39 9.63
C ILE A 86 18.07 4.42 9.03
N ASP A 87 17.68 4.23 7.76
CA ASP A 87 16.71 5.10 7.09
C ASP A 87 15.39 5.12 7.86
N SER A 88 14.96 3.95 8.35
CA SER A 88 13.68 3.83 9.05
C SER A 88 13.64 4.60 10.36
N VAL A 89 14.67 4.43 11.21
CA VAL A 89 14.73 5.13 12.50
C VAL A 89 15.04 6.62 12.34
N THR A 90 15.73 7.01 11.28
CA THR A 90 16.04 8.42 10.99
C THR A 90 14.80 9.16 10.52
N THR A 91 14.06 8.58 9.56
CA THR A 91 12.77 9.12 9.10
C THR A 91 11.80 9.29 10.26
N ALA A 92 11.76 8.32 11.18
CA ALA A 92 10.87 8.38 12.34
C ALA A 92 11.13 9.54 13.29
N LEU A 93 12.38 10.01 13.37
CA LEU A 93 12.76 11.16 14.19
C LEU A 93 12.53 12.49 13.48
N ILE A 94 12.74 12.54 12.16
CA ILE A 94 12.62 13.77 11.38
C ILE A 94 11.16 14.09 11.10
N ASP A 95 10.39 13.09 10.67
CA ASP A 95 9.01 13.25 10.25
C ASP A 95 8.19 12.00 10.52
N SER A 96 7.64 11.92 11.72
CA SER A 96 6.81 10.80 12.13
C SER A 96 5.49 10.70 11.35
N THR A 97 5.06 11.77 10.69
CA THR A 97 3.79 11.79 9.93
C THR A 97 3.89 11.06 8.60
N HIS A 98 5.11 10.84 8.10
CA HIS A 98 5.38 10.15 6.85
C HIS A 98 5.84 8.70 7.01
N LEU A 99 5.87 8.17 8.25
CA LEU A 99 6.32 6.81 8.54
C LEU A 99 5.40 5.74 7.99
N THR A 100 4.10 6.00 8.02
CA THR A 100 3.10 5.07 7.51
C THR A 100 2.37 5.67 6.32
N ARG A 101 2.06 4.82 5.37
CA ARG A 101 1.15 5.10 4.28
C ARG A 101 -0.18 4.45 4.61
N LYS A 102 -1.26 5.21 4.43
CA LYS A 102 -2.64 4.73 4.56
C LYS A 102 -3.24 4.64 3.18
N ASP A 103 -3.72 3.48 2.81
CA ASP A 103 -4.57 3.27 1.64
C ASP A 103 -6.02 3.19 2.12
N LEU A 104 -6.70 4.33 2.04
CA LEU A 104 -8.06 4.49 2.54
C LEU A 104 -9.06 3.55 1.89
N TYR A 105 -8.75 2.97 0.73
CA TYR A 105 -9.69 2.08 0.06
C TYR A 105 -9.48 0.66 0.49
N THR A 106 -8.25 0.18 0.43
CA THR A 106 -7.95 -1.20 0.77
C THR A 106 -8.03 -1.44 2.27
N GLY A 107 -8.13 -0.39 3.11
CA GLY A 107 -8.12 -0.57 4.56
C GLY A 107 -6.70 -0.75 5.11
N LEU A 108 -5.67 -0.62 4.27
CA LEU A 108 -4.31 -0.98 4.64
C LEU A 108 -3.52 0.23 5.15
N GLU A 109 -2.86 0.07 6.30
CA GLU A 109 -1.76 0.92 6.74
C GLU A 109 -0.46 0.13 6.72
N PHE A 110 0.63 0.71 6.21
CA PHE A 110 1.93 0.05 6.14
C PHE A 110 3.09 1.04 6.20
N TYR A 111 4.30 0.55 6.48
CA TYR A 111 5.50 1.36 6.50
C TYR A 111 5.80 1.97 5.11
N ASN A 112 5.90 3.29 5.05
CA ASN A 112 6.15 4.00 3.80
C ASN A 112 7.65 3.99 3.48
N LEU A 113 8.05 3.13 2.54
CA LEU A 113 9.37 3.20 1.92
C LEU A 113 9.39 4.41 0.97
N ASP A 114 10.35 5.30 1.18
CA ASP A 114 10.59 6.39 0.24
C ASP A 114 10.79 5.85 -1.17
N GLY A 115 10.05 6.42 -2.14
CA GLY A 115 10.12 6.03 -3.55
C GLY A 115 9.10 4.98 -3.98
N PHE A 116 8.09 4.65 -3.16
CA PHE A 116 6.95 3.86 -3.65
C PHE A 116 6.27 4.54 -4.84
N GLU A 117 6.25 3.84 -5.97
CA GLU A 117 5.41 4.15 -7.12
C GLU A 117 4.07 3.41 -6.96
N LYS A 118 2.96 4.15 -6.96
CA LYS A 118 1.61 3.59 -6.87
C LYS A 118 1.07 3.37 -8.27
N SER A 119 0.60 2.15 -8.56
CA SER A 119 -0.16 1.84 -9.75
C SER A 119 -1.47 1.14 -9.37
N LYS A 120 -2.42 1.14 -10.32
CA LYS A 120 -3.75 0.53 -10.18
C LYS A 120 -4.02 -0.23 -11.47
N ARG A 121 -4.45 -1.48 -11.40
CA ARG A 121 -4.81 -2.27 -12.59
C ARG A 121 -5.97 -3.22 -12.31
N PHE A 122 -6.58 -3.69 -13.39
CA PHE A 122 -7.52 -4.82 -13.35
C PHE A 122 -6.78 -6.13 -13.50
N THR A 123 -7.24 -7.12 -12.75
CA THR A 123 -6.85 -8.50 -12.95
C THR A 123 -7.76 -9.16 -13.99
N ASP A 124 -7.26 -10.18 -14.69
CA ASP A 124 -8.03 -10.93 -15.69
C ASP A 124 -9.30 -11.59 -15.11
N ASN A 125 -9.37 -11.73 -13.78
CA ASN A 125 -10.52 -12.30 -13.07
C ASN A 125 -11.54 -11.23 -12.62
N GLY A 126 -11.41 -9.98 -13.10
CA GLY A 126 -12.32 -8.88 -12.74
C GLY A 126 -12.12 -8.35 -11.32
N GLY A 127 -11.05 -8.75 -10.64
CA GLY A 127 -10.61 -8.16 -9.38
C GLY A 127 -9.81 -6.88 -9.62
N PHE A 128 -9.87 -5.97 -8.66
CA PHE A 128 -9.02 -4.78 -8.63
C PHE A 128 -7.68 -5.09 -7.99
N GLU A 129 -6.59 -4.50 -8.47
CA GLU A 129 -5.29 -4.52 -7.81
C GLU A 129 -4.74 -3.10 -7.66
N THR A 130 -4.48 -2.68 -6.41
CA THR A 130 -3.55 -1.57 -6.16
C THR A 130 -2.19 -2.14 -5.85
N GLU A 131 -1.18 -1.69 -6.60
CA GLU A 131 0.22 -2.09 -6.46
C GLU A 131 1.05 -0.89 -5.98
N TYR A 132 1.86 -1.10 -4.94
CA TYR A 132 2.89 -0.16 -4.53
C TYR A 132 4.25 -0.82 -4.74
N GLU A 133 5.04 -0.35 -5.70
CA GLU A 133 6.36 -0.93 -5.98
C GLU A 133 7.48 0.03 -5.59
N VAL A 134 8.52 -0.50 -4.95
CA VAL A 134 9.78 0.23 -4.75
C VAL A 134 10.98 -0.70 -4.96
N ASN A 135 12.00 -0.18 -5.62
CA ASN A 135 13.28 -0.84 -5.81
C ASN A 135 14.32 -0.20 -4.87
N LYS A 136 14.50 -0.78 -3.67
CA LYS A 136 15.39 -0.26 -2.63
C LYS A 136 16.00 -1.38 -1.82
N TYR A 137 17.22 -1.17 -1.30
CA TYR A 137 17.93 -2.16 -0.48
C TYR A 137 18.15 -3.51 -1.17
N GLY A 138 18.36 -3.50 -2.49
CA GLY A 138 18.51 -4.73 -3.28
C GLY A 138 17.24 -5.59 -3.38
N LEU A 139 16.08 -5.03 -3.03
CA LEU A 139 14.76 -5.67 -3.10
C LEU A 139 13.85 -4.92 -4.05
N THR A 140 13.00 -5.68 -4.72
CA THR A 140 11.71 -5.17 -5.22
C THR A 140 10.67 -5.51 -4.16
N VAL A 141 10.07 -4.49 -3.56
CA VAL A 141 8.97 -4.64 -2.61
C VAL A 141 7.69 -4.20 -3.32
N SER A 142 6.71 -5.08 -3.37
CA SER A 142 5.37 -4.79 -3.88
C SER A 142 4.32 -5.02 -2.80
N ILE A 143 3.28 -4.18 -2.77
CA ILE A 143 2.08 -4.41 -1.96
C ILE A 143 0.88 -4.40 -2.90
N ASN A 144 0.23 -5.55 -3.01
CA ASN A 144 -0.93 -5.76 -3.86
C ASN A 144 -2.18 -5.93 -2.99
N SER A 145 -3.27 -5.24 -3.30
CA SER A 145 -4.55 -5.44 -2.63
C SER A 145 -5.60 -5.83 -3.63
N VAL A 146 -6.20 -7.00 -3.44
CA VAL A 146 -7.21 -7.58 -4.32
C VAL A 146 -8.53 -7.68 -3.60
N GLN A 147 -9.59 -7.15 -4.20
CA GLN A 147 -10.94 -7.28 -3.66
C GLN A 147 -11.39 -8.74 -3.69
N ASN A 148 -11.79 -9.27 -2.53
CA ASN A 148 -12.28 -10.62 -2.38
C ASN A 148 -13.81 -10.59 -2.28
N ASN A 149 -14.47 -11.15 -3.31
CA ASN A 149 -15.93 -11.21 -3.38
C ASN A 149 -16.49 -12.57 -2.92
N GLN A 150 -15.65 -13.47 -2.41
CA GLN A 150 -16.05 -14.82 -2.03
C GLN A 150 -15.95 -14.97 -0.50
N GLU A 151 -17.06 -15.37 0.13
CA GLU A 151 -17.07 -15.88 1.50
C GLU A 151 -16.49 -17.31 1.49
N GLU A 152 -15.17 -17.43 1.38
CA GLU A 152 -14.51 -18.73 1.50
C GLU A 152 -14.15 -19.06 2.96
N ASP A 153 -14.25 -20.35 3.30
CA ASP A 153 -13.73 -20.88 4.57
C ASP A 153 -12.23 -20.60 4.66
N PRO A 154 -11.74 -19.95 5.73
CA PRO A 154 -10.32 -19.67 5.90
C PRO A 154 -9.36 -20.85 5.70
N SER A 155 -9.84 -22.07 5.95
CA SER A 155 -9.05 -23.28 5.72
C SER A 155 -8.72 -23.54 4.25
N SER A 156 -9.54 -23.04 3.30
CA SER A 156 -9.30 -23.15 1.86
C SER A 156 -8.11 -22.31 1.40
N TYR A 157 -7.85 -21.15 2.02
CA TYR A 157 -6.80 -20.24 1.56
C TYR A 157 -5.43 -20.89 1.56
N ARG A 158 -5.13 -21.73 2.56
CA ARG A 158 -3.83 -22.39 2.62
C ARG A 158 -3.61 -23.30 1.40
N GLU A 159 -4.63 -24.07 1.02
CA GLU A 159 -4.56 -24.96 -0.15
C GLU A 159 -4.56 -24.16 -1.45
N ALA A 160 -5.38 -23.11 -1.55
CA ALA A 160 -5.42 -22.19 -2.68
C ALA A 160 -4.07 -21.49 -2.91
N LEU A 161 -3.37 -21.09 -1.85
CA LEU A 161 -2.04 -20.49 -1.95
C LEU A 161 -1.00 -21.47 -2.50
N ILE A 162 -1.02 -22.73 -2.03
CA ILE A 162 -0.11 -23.75 -2.55
C ILE A 162 -0.39 -24.01 -4.04
N ASP A 163 -1.66 -24.13 -4.41
CA ASP A 163 -2.09 -24.31 -5.79
C ASP A 163 -1.66 -23.11 -6.66
N PHE A 164 -1.89 -21.88 -6.19
CA PHE A 164 -1.46 -20.64 -6.82
C PHE A 164 0.04 -20.64 -7.14
N TYR A 165 0.91 -20.88 -6.15
CA TYR A 165 2.35 -20.95 -6.39
C TYR A 165 2.74 -22.09 -7.33
N SER A 166 2.08 -23.24 -7.23
CA SER A 166 2.39 -24.40 -8.07
C SER A 166 2.10 -24.14 -9.55
N LYS A 167 1.02 -23.41 -9.85
CA LYS A 167 0.64 -22.99 -11.22
C LYS A 167 1.68 -22.06 -11.84
N ASP A 168 2.28 -21.20 -11.02
CA ASP A 168 3.34 -20.27 -11.43
C ASP A 168 4.75 -20.89 -11.42
N SER A 169 4.86 -22.22 -11.30
CA SER A 169 6.15 -22.92 -11.23
C SER A 169 7.04 -22.46 -10.07
N MET A 170 6.43 -21.93 -9.00
CA MET A 170 7.10 -21.47 -7.81
C MET A 170 7.13 -22.57 -6.74
N LEU A 171 8.30 -22.78 -6.13
CA LEU A 171 8.47 -23.74 -5.06
C LEU A 171 8.29 -23.07 -3.69
N VAL A 172 7.23 -23.45 -2.98
CA VAL A 172 7.00 -23.04 -1.59
C VAL A 172 7.94 -23.80 -0.66
N LYS A 173 8.92 -23.12 -0.07
CA LYS A 173 9.87 -23.68 0.90
C LYS A 173 9.27 -23.76 2.29
N GLN A 174 8.49 -22.74 2.66
CA GLN A 174 7.87 -22.59 3.96
C GLN A 174 6.56 -21.82 3.80
N LEU A 175 5.53 -22.22 4.55
CA LEU A 175 4.24 -21.53 4.60
C LEU A 175 3.72 -21.60 6.03
N ASP A 176 3.79 -20.48 6.73
CA ASP A 176 3.38 -20.35 8.13
C ASP A 176 2.06 -19.59 8.22
N HIS A 177 1.14 -20.09 9.04
CA HIS A 177 -0.06 -19.33 9.42
C HIS A 177 0.27 -18.41 10.60
N ILE A 178 -0.19 -17.17 10.53
CA ILE A 178 0.04 -16.12 11.51
C ILE A 178 -1.32 -15.65 12.01
N ASP A 179 -1.49 -15.65 13.33
CA ASP A 179 -2.67 -15.10 13.97
C ASP A 179 -2.67 -13.57 13.83
N PHE A 180 -3.67 -13.02 13.14
CA PHE A 180 -3.86 -11.59 12.93
C PHE A 180 -5.26 -11.14 13.38
N GLY A 181 -5.66 -11.57 14.58
CA GLY A 181 -6.90 -11.12 15.20
C GLY A 181 -8.14 -11.65 14.47
N LYS A 182 -8.82 -10.78 13.70
CA LYS A 182 -9.99 -11.17 12.91
C LYS A 182 -9.67 -11.54 11.46
N ALA A 183 -8.44 -11.27 11.02
CA ALA A 183 -7.96 -11.60 9.68
C ALA A 183 -7.08 -12.85 9.73
N HIS A 184 -6.94 -13.50 8.58
CA HIS A 184 -6.04 -14.62 8.39
C HIS A 184 -4.75 -14.13 7.75
N ALA A 185 -3.61 -14.47 8.32
CA ALA A 185 -2.33 -14.13 7.72
C ALA A 185 -1.50 -15.37 7.42
N TYR A 186 -0.78 -15.34 6.30
CA TYR A 186 0.15 -16.38 5.90
C TYR A 186 1.46 -15.77 5.44
N GLN A 187 2.57 -16.33 5.90
CA GLN A 187 3.90 -15.98 5.43
C GLN A 187 4.46 -17.12 4.58
N ALA A 188 4.80 -16.84 3.33
CA ALA A 188 5.37 -17.81 2.41
C ALA A 188 6.81 -17.44 2.07
N HIS A 189 7.69 -18.44 2.04
CA HIS A 189 9.03 -18.34 1.48
C HIS A 189 9.07 -19.13 0.18
N ILE A 190 9.34 -18.44 -0.92
CA ILE A 190 9.11 -18.93 -2.27
C ILE A 190 10.40 -18.87 -3.07
N TYR A 191 10.60 -19.86 -3.93
CA TYR A 191 11.70 -19.88 -4.89
C TYR A 191 11.17 -20.10 -6.30
N ASP A 192 11.32 -19.11 -7.17
CA ASP A 192 11.05 -19.24 -8.61
C ASP A 192 12.29 -19.83 -9.27
N THR A 193 12.21 -21.12 -9.59
CA THR A 193 13.31 -21.88 -10.20
C THR A 193 13.62 -21.42 -11.63
N THR A 194 12.67 -20.80 -12.32
CA THR A 194 12.82 -20.39 -13.71
C THR A 194 13.49 -19.03 -13.84
N LYS A 195 13.19 -18.11 -12.92
CA LYS A 195 13.73 -16.75 -12.90
C LYS A 195 14.89 -16.57 -11.93
N ASN A 196 15.17 -17.59 -11.11
CA ASN A 196 16.17 -17.55 -10.06
C ASN A 196 15.90 -16.40 -9.06
N ILE A 197 14.65 -16.33 -8.61
CA ILE A 197 14.15 -15.32 -7.67
C ILE A 197 13.80 -15.99 -6.35
N ILE A 198 14.22 -15.38 -5.25
CA ILE A 198 13.69 -15.67 -3.92
C ILE A 198 12.67 -14.58 -3.59
N ALA A 199 11.50 -14.98 -3.13
CA ALA A 199 10.44 -14.08 -2.68
C ALA A 199 9.95 -14.47 -1.29
N PHE A 200 9.60 -13.45 -0.52
CA PHE A 200 8.86 -13.57 0.73
C PHE A 200 7.51 -12.90 0.53
N ASP A 201 6.45 -13.64 0.76
CA ASP A 201 5.09 -13.11 0.67
C ASP A 201 4.44 -13.10 2.04
N TYR A 202 3.74 -12.03 2.36
CA TYR A 202 2.86 -11.89 3.50
C TYR A 202 1.45 -11.65 2.97
N TRP A 203 0.63 -12.68 3.07
CA TRP A 203 -0.77 -12.65 2.69
C TRP A 203 -1.58 -12.30 3.91
N LEU A 204 -2.44 -11.30 3.79
CA LEU A 204 -3.34 -10.85 4.83
C LEU A 204 -4.74 -10.82 4.22
N VAL A 205 -5.58 -11.72 4.68
CA VAL A 205 -6.92 -11.94 4.15
C VAL A 205 -7.94 -11.50 5.18
N ASP A 206 -8.77 -10.55 4.81
CA ASP A 206 -9.96 -10.16 5.56
C ASP A 206 -11.23 -10.50 4.77
N ASN A 207 -12.38 -10.02 5.26
CA ASN A 207 -13.68 -10.33 4.68
C ASN A 207 -13.85 -9.77 3.25
N TRP A 208 -13.12 -8.73 2.89
CA TRP A 208 -13.36 -7.93 1.69
C TRP A 208 -12.16 -7.90 0.76
N SER A 209 -10.98 -8.25 1.25
CA SER A 209 -9.74 -8.06 0.52
C SER A 209 -8.66 -9.06 0.92
N ILE A 210 -7.80 -9.30 -0.06
CA ILE A 210 -6.55 -10.03 0.10
C ILE A 210 -5.43 -9.02 -0.16
N HIS A 211 -4.63 -8.75 0.87
CA HIS A 211 -3.43 -7.94 0.76
C HIS A 211 -2.21 -8.85 0.69
N ILE A 212 -1.31 -8.57 -0.24
CA ILE A 212 -0.11 -9.34 -0.50
C ILE A 212 1.07 -8.37 -0.47
N LEU A 213 1.84 -8.41 0.61
CA LEU A 213 3.17 -7.80 0.60
C LEU A 213 4.16 -8.84 0.07
N ARG A 214 4.82 -8.55 -1.03
CA ARG A 214 5.90 -9.36 -1.59
C ARG A 214 7.21 -8.58 -1.51
N ALA A 215 8.24 -9.20 -0.96
CA ALA A 215 9.62 -8.74 -1.09
C ALA A 215 10.42 -9.78 -1.87
N GLN A 216 10.96 -9.41 -3.03
CA GLN A 216 11.67 -10.32 -3.91
C GLN A 216 13.03 -9.79 -4.33
N LYS A 217 13.94 -10.73 -4.63
CA LYS A 217 15.27 -10.45 -5.16
C LYS A 217 15.67 -11.52 -6.16
N GLN A 218 16.29 -11.08 -7.26
CA GLN A 218 17.02 -11.98 -8.16
C GLN A 218 18.34 -12.40 -7.47
N THR A 219 18.60 -13.69 -7.34
CA THR A 219 19.73 -14.14 -6.54
C THR A 219 20.50 -15.30 -7.14
N GLU A 220 21.81 -15.13 -7.29
CA GLU A 220 22.76 -16.24 -7.51
C GLU A 220 23.37 -16.74 -6.20
N GLN A 221 23.07 -16.08 -5.07
CA GLN A 221 23.74 -16.28 -3.78
C GLN A 221 22.82 -16.91 -2.74
N ALA A 222 23.43 -17.61 -1.78
CA ALA A 222 22.74 -18.43 -0.79
C ALA A 222 22.33 -17.68 0.49
N ASN A 223 22.93 -16.51 0.79
CA ASN A 223 22.52 -15.74 1.95
C ASN A 223 21.28 -14.91 1.61
N ILE A 224 20.34 -14.82 2.56
CA ILE A 224 19.10 -14.04 2.47
C ILE A 224 18.70 -13.47 3.84
N GLU A 225 19.55 -13.61 4.86
CA GLU A 225 19.19 -13.27 6.25
C GLU A 225 18.80 -11.80 6.40
N GLY A 226 19.55 -10.90 5.76
CA GLY A 226 19.27 -9.48 5.79
C GLY A 226 17.92 -9.13 5.17
N TYR A 227 17.60 -9.68 3.99
CA TYR A 227 16.30 -9.47 3.35
C TYR A 227 15.15 -10.03 4.16
N GLN A 228 15.32 -11.22 4.75
CA GLN A 228 14.31 -11.79 5.62
C GLN A 228 14.03 -10.87 6.83
N LYS A 229 15.06 -10.21 7.38
CA LYS A 229 14.89 -9.21 8.44
C LYS A 229 14.14 -7.96 7.95
N ILE A 230 14.43 -7.46 6.75
CA ILE A 230 13.71 -6.32 6.15
C ILE A 230 12.24 -6.71 5.95
N PHE A 231 11.98 -7.83 5.28
CA PHE A 231 10.62 -8.32 5.05
C PHE A 231 9.84 -8.51 6.35
N ASN A 232 10.44 -9.14 7.36
CA ASN A 232 9.80 -9.31 8.67
C ASN A 232 9.50 -7.98 9.38
N ALA A 233 10.26 -6.92 9.12
CA ALA A 233 9.97 -5.60 9.65
C ALA A 233 8.81 -4.94 8.88
N LEU A 234 8.80 -5.06 7.54
CA LEU A 234 7.73 -4.55 6.69
C LEU A 234 6.39 -5.24 6.95
N SER A 235 6.37 -6.58 7.02
CA SER A 235 5.13 -7.34 7.27
C SER A 235 4.53 -7.02 8.64
N LYS A 236 5.36 -6.85 9.68
CA LYS A 236 4.91 -6.42 11.01
C LYS A 236 4.39 -4.98 11.05
N SER A 237 4.72 -4.16 10.06
CA SER A 237 4.21 -2.80 9.95
C SER A 237 2.83 -2.73 9.28
N MET A 238 2.41 -3.81 8.61
CA MET A 238 1.10 -3.86 7.96
C MET A 238 0.00 -3.98 9.00
N ASN A 239 -1.05 -3.19 8.83
CA ASN A 239 -2.22 -3.21 9.68
C ASN A 239 -3.49 -2.99 8.85
N ILE A 240 -4.58 -3.63 9.28
CA ILE A 240 -5.92 -3.36 8.72
C ILE A 240 -6.58 -2.33 9.62
N MET A 241 -6.96 -1.22 9.01
CA MET A 241 -7.53 -0.05 9.66
C MET A 241 -9.01 0.08 9.31
N ASP A 242 -9.79 0.52 10.29
CA ASP A 242 -11.16 0.96 10.05
C ASP A 242 -11.14 2.44 9.66
N PHE A 243 -11.30 2.74 8.36
CA PHE A 243 -11.30 4.11 7.84
C PHE A 243 -12.67 4.78 7.83
N ARG A 244 -13.67 4.26 8.56
CA ARG A 244 -15.00 4.87 8.66
C ARG A 244 -14.96 6.35 9.03
N SER A 245 -14.15 6.73 10.01
CA SER A 245 -14.02 8.13 10.43
C SER A 245 -13.49 9.03 9.32
N GLU A 246 -12.50 8.54 8.57
CA GLU A 246 -11.85 9.24 7.47
C GLU A 246 -12.82 9.40 6.30
N TRP A 247 -13.55 8.35 5.93
CA TRP A 247 -14.59 8.42 4.89
C TRP A 247 -15.73 9.38 5.26
N ILE A 248 -16.17 9.39 6.53
CA ILE A 248 -17.13 10.38 7.03
C ILE A 248 -16.56 11.80 6.88
N SER A 249 -15.29 12.01 7.27
CA SER A 249 -14.64 13.32 7.14
C SER A 249 -14.54 13.77 5.67
N LEU A 250 -14.21 12.85 4.76
CA LEU A 250 -14.09 13.15 3.32
C LEU A 250 -15.45 13.53 2.72
N SER A 251 -16.51 12.79 3.04
CA SER A 251 -17.86 13.10 2.54
C SER A 251 -18.40 14.46 3.00
N ALA A 252 -17.92 14.99 4.13
CA ALA A 252 -18.35 16.30 4.63
C ALA A 252 -17.76 17.47 3.81
N GLY A 253 -16.66 17.24 3.09
CA GLY A 253 -15.98 18.26 2.29
C GLY A 253 -16.33 18.27 0.81
N ASN A 254 -16.99 17.22 0.30
CA ASN A 254 -17.32 17.08 -1.10
C ASN A 254 -18.71 17.66 -1.39
N GLU A 255 -18.77 18.69 -2.23
CA GLU A 255 -20.04 19.11 -2.85
C GLU A 255 -20.43 18.05 -3.89
N GLN A 256 -21.61 17.47 -3.73
CA GLN A 256 -22.17 16.47 -4.66
C GLN A 256 -23.50 16.96 -5.16
N GLU A 257 -23.69 16.90 -6.49
CA GLU A 257 -24.95 17.26 -7.11
C GLU A 257 -25.82 16.02 -7.24
N ILE A 258 -27.01 16.07 -6.62
CA ILE A 258 -28.03 15.03 -6.75
C ILE A 258 -29.05 15.51 -7.78
N SER A 259 -29.27 14.71 -8.83
CA SER A 259 -30.24 14.99 -9.87
C SER A 259 -31.12 13.76 -10.17
N ASN A 260 -32.31 13.97 -10.73
CA ASN A 260 -33.20 12.88 -11.11
C ASN A 260 -32.80 12.28 -12.47
N VAL A 261 -32.91 10.94 -12.58
CA VAL A 261 -32.58 10.15 -13.77
C VAL A 261 -33.42 10.53 -15.00
N GLU A 262 -34.60 11.17 -14.84
CA GLU A 262 -35.41 11.66 -15.98
C GLU A 262 -34.62 12.56 -16.97
N LYS A 263 -33.48 13.11 -16.57
CA LYS A 263 -32.56 13.87 -17.44
C LYS A 263 -31.63 13.01 -18.31
N TYR A 264 -31.38 11.76 -17.93
CA TYR A 264 -30.55 10.81 -18.67
C TYR A 264 -31.45 9.75 -19.29
N ASP A 265 -31.98 10.04 -20.47
CA ASP A 265 -32.54 8.98 -21.30
C ASP A 265 -31.37 8.11 -21.76
N ARG A 266 -31.37 6.82 -21.37
CA ARG A 266 -30.33 5.82 -21.70
C ARG A 266 -30.09 5.68 -23.21
N ASN A 267 -30.86 6.36 -24.07
CA ASN A 267 -30.80 6.24 -25.53
C ASN A 267 -30.79 7.57 -26.34
N THR A 268 -30.54 8.77 -25.76
CA THR A 268 -30.69 10.03 -26.54
C THR A 268 -29.40 10.68 -27.06
N HIS A 269 -29.54 11.29 -28.24
CA HIS A 269 -28.49 11.68 -29.20
C HIS A 269 -27.76 13.01 -28.92
N ASP A 270 -28.07 13.74 -27.85
CA ASP A 270 -27.43 15.04 -27.53
C ASP A 270 -26.49 14.98 -26.30
N GLY A 271 -26.27 13.79 -25.75
CA GLY A 271 -25.42 13.52 -24.58
C GLY A 271 -25.31 12.01 -24.35
N CYS A 272 -24.98 11.28 -25.41
CA CYS A 272 -25.07 9.83 -25.46
C CYS A 272 -24.10 9.18 -24.45
N MET A 273 -24.64 8.41 -23.52
CA MET A 273 -23.90 7.56 -22.59
C MET A 273 -24.20 6.09 -22.90
N VAL A 274 -23.18 5.28 -23.09
CA VAL A 274 -23.33 3.82 -23.32
C VAL A 274 -22.93 3.09 -22.06
N ILE A 275 -23.85 2.35 -21.45
CA ILE A 275 -23.58 1.53 -20.27
C ILE A 275 -22.82 0.28 -20.72
N ASP A 276 -21.62 0.07 -20.18
CA ASP A 276 -20.87 -1.18 -20.36
C ASP A 276 -21.26 -2.14 -19.22
N GLU A 277 -21.98 -3.21 -19.53
CA GLU A 277 -22.57 -4.13 -18.54
C GLU A 277 -21.58 -5.20 -18.02
N GLU A 278 -20.35 -5.29 -18.57
CA GLU A 278 -19.54 -6.52 -18.41
C GLU A 278 -18.30 -6.43 -17.51
N VAL A 279 -18.10 -5.35 -16.74
CA VAL A 279 -16.83 -5.21 -16.00
C VAL A 279 -17.03 -4.61 -14.62
N ASN A 280 -16.56 -5.28 -13.58
CA ASN A 280 -16.39 -4.64 -12.27
C ASN A 280 -15.27 -3.61 -12.38
N GLN A 281 -15.59 -2.32 -12.20
CA GLN A 281 -14.72 -1.22 -12.65
C GLN A 281 -14.10 -0.40 -11.51
N GLY A 282 -14.24 -0.85 -10.26
CA GLY A 282 -13.62 -0.16 -9.15
C GLY A 282 -13.56 -0.95 -7.86
N PHE A 283 -12.74 -0.45 -6.95
CA PHE A 283 -12.68 -0.96 -5.58
C PHE A 283 -13.78 -0.32 -4.76
N ILE A 284 -14.63 -1.15 -4.19
CA ILE A 284 -15.76 -0.73 -3.37
C ILE A 284 -15.63 -1.42 -2.03
N PRO A 285 -15.12 -0.72 -0.99
CA PRO A 285 -15.14 -1.22 0.37
C PRO A 285 -16.57 -1.36 0.88
N ASP A 286 -16.70 -1.82 2.13
CA ASP A 286 -17.97 -1.85 2.85
C ASP A 286 -18.76 -0.54 2.74
N PHE A 287 -20.07 -0.66 2.48
CA PHE A 287 -20.96 0.48 2.61
C PHE A 287 -21.16 0.82 4.09
N ILE A 288 -21.10 2.10 4.41
CA ILE A 288 -21.19 2.56 5.80
C ILE A 288 -22.30 3.61 5.92
N THR A 289 -22.79 3.83 7.13
CA THR A 289 -23.70 4.95 7.39
C THR A 289 -23.01 5.99 8.25
N ASP A 290 -23.28 7.26 7.99
CA ASP A 290 -22.89 8.31 8.92
C ASP A 290 -23.82 8.32 10.15
N GLY A 291 -23.42 9.00 11.23
CA GLY A 291 -24.23 9.11 12.44
C GLY A 291 -25.59 9.81 12.26
N ARG A 292 -25.89 10.31 11.05
CA ARG A 292 -27.17 10.94 10.68
C ARG A 292 -28.08 10.00 9.89
N GLY A 293 -27.56 8.82 9.50
CA GLY A 293 -28.26 7.78 8.74
C GLY A 293 -28.07 7.87 7.23
N ASN A 294 -27.20 8.75 6.73
CA ASN A 294 -26.87 8.80 5.31
C ASN A 294 -25.96 7.63 4.94
N LEU A 295 -26.10 7.10 3.73
CA LEU A 295 -25.23 6.05 3.23
C LEU A 295 -23.99 6.69 2.60
N LEU A 296 -22.83 6.17 2.93
CA LEU A 296 -21.55 6.53 2.35
C LEU A 296 -21.04 5.34 1.54
N ILE A 297 -20.67 5.61 0.30
CA ILE A 297 -20.13 4.61 -0.63
C ILE A 297 -18.74 5.07 -1.06
N PRO A 298 -17.68 4.61 -0.37
CA PRO A 298 -16.32 4.85 -0.82
C PRO A 298 -16.10 4.14 -2.17
N TYR A 299 -15.41 4.81 -3.09
CA TYR A 299 -15.21 4.28 -4.44
C TYR A 299 -13.86 4.70 -4.99
N THR A 300 -13.08 3.73 -5.46
CA THR A 300 -11.92 4.02 -6.32
C THR A 300 -12.24 3.58 -7.73
N PRO A 301 -12.30 4.51 -8.70
CA PRO A 301 -12.32 4.13 -10.10
C PRO A 301 -10.96 3.58 -10.51
N VAL A 302 -10.98 2.65 -11.44
CA VAL A 302 -9.80 1.93 -11.93
C VAL A 302 -9.87 2.01 -13.42
N ILE A 303 -8.83 2.54 -14.05
CA ILE A 303 -8.89 2.92 -15.46
C ILE A 303 -8.34 1.78 -16.30
N HIS A 304 -9.09 1.40 -17.34
CA HIS A 304 -8.51 0.66 -18.44
C HIS A 304 -7.77 1.62 -19.38
N ASN A 305 -6.45 1.46 -19.47
CA ASN A 305 -5.54 2.21 -20.35
C ASN A 305 -5.25 3.66 -19.91
N ASP A 306 -4.46 4.38 -20.72
CA ASP A 306 -4.04 5.77 -20.50
C ASP A 306 -5.18 6.81 -20.67
N SER A 307 -6.44 6.37 -20.58
CA SER A 307 -7.61 7.23 -20.73
C SER A 307 -7.78 8.11 -19.50
N LEU A 308 -8.23 9.36 -19.70
CA LEU A 308 -8.54 10.25 -18.58
C LEU A 308 -9.99 10.07 -18.19
N ILE A 309 -10.23 9.80 -16.91
CA ILE A 309 -11.59 9.76 -16.38
C ILE A 309 -12.15 11.18 -16.31
N GLU A 310 -13.40 11.33 -16.71
CA GLU A 310 -14.10 12.63 -16.72
C GLU A 310 -14.91 12.83 -15.44
N THR A 311 -15.75 11.86 -15.06
CA THR A 311 -16.65 11.99 -13.91
C THR A 311 -16.95 10.62 -13.32
N ALA A 312 -17.06 10.55 -11.99
CA ALA A 312 -17.59 9.37 -11.32
C ALA A 312 -19.09 9.56 -11.09
N ILE A 313 -19.85 8.51 -11.33
CA ILE A 313 -21.31 8.55 -11.32
C ILE A 313 -21.83 7.41 -10.45
N LEU A 314 -22.78 7.76 -9.58
CA LEU A 314 -23.58 6.83 -8.81
C LEU A 314 -25.05 6.99 -9.20
N PHE A 315 -25.60 5.97 -9.85
CA PHE A 315 -27.04 5.81 -9.97
C PHE A 315 -27.56 5.10 -8.72
N PHE A 316 -28.52 5.71 -8.04
CA PHE A 316 -29.15 5.18 -6.84
C PHE A 316 -30.67 5.28 -7.00
N ASN A 317 -31.32 4.15 -7.31
CA ASN A 317 -32.70 4.13 -7.79
C ASN A 317 -32.88 5.09 -8.99
N ASP A 318 -33.81 6.05 -8.87
CA ASP A 318 -34.10 7.07 -9.89
C ASP A 318 -33.26 8.35 -9.73
N ASN A 319 -32.17 8.32 -8.94
CA ASN A 319 -31.29 9.46 -8.71
C ASN A 319 -29.89 9.22 -9.28
N ILE A 320 -29.24 10.29 -9.69
CA ILE A 320 -27.85 10.32 -10.14
C ILE A 320 -27.08 11.26 -9.23
N ILE A 321 -25.96 10.79 -8.73
CA ILE A 321 -25.00 11.56 -7.95
C ILE A 321 -23.71 11.59 -8.76
N GLU A 322 -23.34 12.78 -9.23
CA GLU A 322 -22.09 12.99 -9.95
C GLU A 322 -21.05 13.56 -8.99
N SER A 323 -19.79 13.16 -9.18
CA SER A 323 -18.68 13.68 -8.41
C SER A 323 -17.43 13.79 -9.26
N ASP A 324 -16.70 14.88 -9.07
CA ASP A 324 -15.35 15.02 -9.59
C ASP A 324 -14.45 13.89 -9.05
N ILE A 325 -13.57 13.41 -9.92
CA ILE A 325 -12.69 12.30 -9.56
C ILE A 325 -11.52 12.81 -8.77
N SER A 326 -11.34 12.18 -7.61
CA SER A 326 -10.19 12.40 -6.75
C SER A 326 -9.61 11.06 -6.33
N ASP A 327 -8.40 11.10 -5.77
CA ASP A 327 -7.78 9.95 -5.13
C ASP A 327 -8.54 9.50 -3.88
N SER A 328 -9.62 10.14 -3.43
CA SER A 328 -10.37 9.80 -2.20
C SER A 328 -11.86 10.09 -2.37
N LEU A 329 -12.52 9.36 -3.27
CA LEU A 329 -13.93 9.57 -3.60
C LEU A 329 -14.86 8.76 -2.67
N VAL A 330 -15.83 9.45 -2.10
CA VAL A 330 -16.90 8.89 -1.27
C VAL A 330 -18.21 9.50 -1.70
N PHE A 331 -19.12 8.70 -2.26
CA PHE A 331 -20.48 9.15 -2.54
C PHE A 331 -21.30 9.22 -1.25
N LEU A 332 -22.08 10.28 -1.09
CA LEU A 332 -23.03 10.47 0.00
C LEU A 332 -24.44 10.36 -0.56
N VAL A 333 -25.17 9.32 -0.16
CA VAL A 333 -26.60 9.18 -0.45
C VAL A 333 -27.39 9.60 0.78
N PRO A 334 -28.10 10.75 0.74
CA PRO A 334 -28.88 11.21 1.88
C PRO A 334 -29.95 10.19 2.27
N LYS A 335 -30.22 10.09 3.56
CA LYS A 335 -31.12 9.06 4.12
C LYS A 335 -32.54 9.09 3.54
N GLU A 336 -32.99 10.26 3.10
CA GLU A 336 -34.30 10.47 2.47
C GLU A 336 -34.44 9.79 1.11
N TYR A 337 -33.33 9.45 0.45
CA TYR A 337 -33.32 8.70 -0.81
C TYR A 337 -33.18 7.18 -0.59
N LEU A 338 -32.89 6.73 0.64
CA LEU A 338 -32.72 5.32 0.95
C LEU A 338 -34.07 4.58 0.98
N SER A 339 -34.16 3.48 0.23
CA SER A 339 -35.28 2.54 0.22
C SER A 339 -34.94 1.25 0.98
N GLU A 340 -35.94 0.38 1.22
CA GLU A 340 -35.68 -0.97 1.79
C GLU A 340 -34.79 -1.81 0.88
N LYS A 341 -34.96 -1.63 -0.43
CA LYS A 341 -34.17 -2.25 -1.47
C LYS A 341 -33.80 -1.18 -2.50
N ALA A 342 -32.52 -1.06 -2.82
CA ALA A 342 -32.02 -0.09 -3.79
C ALA A 342 -31.18 -0.79 -4.85
N GLU A 343 -31.39 -0.42 -6.11
CA GLU A 343 -30.47 -0.76 -7.20
C GLU A 343 -29.44 0.36 -7.31
N VAL A 344 -28.17 -0.03 -7.33
CA VAL A 344 -27.03 0.88 -7.30
C VAL A 344 -26.09 0.56 -8.43
N PHE A 345 -25.92 1.50 -9.36
CA PHE A 345 -24.87 1.44 -10.36
C PHE A 345 -23.82 2.48 -10.03
N ILE A 346 -22.59 2.04 -9.81
CA ILE A 346 -21.48 2.93 -9.48
C ILE A 346 -20.37 2.75 -10.50
N GLY A 347 -19.83 3.84 -10.98
CA GLY A 347 -18.92 3.79 -12.10
C GLY A 347 -18.28 5.12 -12.43
N TYR A 348 -17.74 5.18 -13.65
CA TYR A 348 -17.16 6.39 -14.18
C TYR A 348 -17.34 6.50 -15.70
N THR A 349 -17.24 7.73 -16.22
CA THR A 349 -17.13 8.01 -17.64
C THR A 349 -15.71 8.38 -18.03
N LEU A 350 -15.26 7.96 -19.20
CA LEU A 350 -14.02 8.46 -19.78
C LEU A 350 -14.30 9.75 -20.55
N LYS A 351 -13.30 10.64 -20.60
CA LYS A 351 -13.37 11.84 -21.42
C LYS A 351 -13.53 11.45 -22.88
N ALA A 352 -14.59 11.94 -23.53
CA ALA A 352 -14.84 11.68 -24.94
C ALA A 352 -13.64 12.07 -25.80
N ASP A 353 -13.28 11.20 -26.76
CA ASP A 353 -12.27 11.48 -27.77
C ASP A 353 -12.93 11.81 -29.11
N THR A 354 -12.13 12.20 -30.12
CA THR A 354 -12.67 12.57 -31.43
C THR A 354 -13.31 11.41 -32.19
N VAL A 355 -13.15 10.17 -31.71
CA VAL A 355 -13.62 8.94 -32.36
C VAL A 355 -14.94 8.46 -31.74
N ASN A 356 -15.08 8.60 -30.42
CA ASN A 356 -16.26 8.19 -29.65
C ASN A 356 -17.05 9.42 -29.19
N ILE A 357 -18.13 9.71 -29.91
CA ILE A 357 -19.05 10.83 -29.60
C ILE A 357 -19.85 10.55 -28.31
N CYS A 358 -20.04 9.29 -27.94
CA CYS A 358 -20.70 8.88 -26.71
C CYS A 358 -19.68 8.56 -25.61
N SER A 359 -19.94 8.99 -24.38
CA SER A 359 -19.13 8.58 -23.23
C SER A 359 -19.56 7.17 -22.78
N THR A 360 -18.62 6.24 -22.70
CA THR A 360 -18.90 4.92 -22.11
C THR A 360 -18.92 5.04 -20.59
N PHE A 361 -19.97 4.51 -19.96
CA PHE A 361 -20.11 4.42 -18.51
C PHE A 361 -19.71 3.01 -18.05
N TYR A 362 -18.52 2.94 -17.47
CA TYR A 362 -17.93 1.75 -16.89
C TYR A 362 -18.43 1.60 -15.46
N ASN A 363 -19.18 0.54 -15.16
CA ASN A 363 -19.92 0.46 -13.90
C ASN A 363 -20.00 -0.93 -13.29
N SER A 364 -20.23 -0.95 -11.98
CA SER A 364 -20.60 -2.12 -11.21
C SER A 364 -22.03 -1.95 -10.69
N ASN A 365 -22.85 -3.01 -10.77
CA ASN A 365 -24.22 -3.03 -10.27
C ASN A 365 -24.31 -3.80 -8.95
N PHE A 366 -25.00 -3.21 -7.97
CA PHE A 366 -25.28 -3.78 -6.67
C PHE A 366 -26.77 -3.68 -6.33
N ILE A 367 -27.25 -4.68 -5.60
CA ILE A 367 -28.55 -4.61 -4.94
C ILE A 367 -28.29 -4.43 -3.45
N LEU A 368 -28.69 -3.29 -2.90
CA LEU A 368 -28.61 -3.02 -1.48
C LEU A 368 -29.93 -3.38 -0.81
N GLU A 369 -29.87 -4.18 0.25
CA GLU A 369 -31.03 -4.50 1.07
C GLU A 369 -30.79 -4.00 2.50
N ARG A 370 -31.69 -3.16 3.00
CA ARG A 370 -31.58 -2.60 4.34
C ARG A 370 -32.02 -3.65 5.36
N SER A 371 -31.08 -4.11 6.19
CA SER A 371 -31.42 -4.96 7.33
C SER A 371 -32.27 -4.18 8.33
N LEU A 372 -33.42 -4.74 8.73
CA LEU A 372 -34.39 -4.11 9.66
C LEU A 372 -34.01 -4.24 11.15
N ASN A 373 -32.75 -4.59 11.46
CA ASN A 373 -32.31 -4.95 12.81
C ASN A 373 -31.81 -3.77 13.66
#